data_AF-A0AAE1WQA9-F1
#
_entry.id   AF-A0AAE1WQA9-F1
#
_cell.length_a   1.000
_cell.length_b   1.000
_cell.length_c   1.000
_cell.angle_alpha   90.00
_cell.angle_beta   90.00
_cell.angle_gamma   90.00
#
_symmetry.space_group_name_H-M   'P 1'
#
loop_
_entity.id
_entity.type
_entity.pdbx_description
1 polymer ?
#
loop_
_entity_poly.entity_id
_entity_poly.type
_entity_poly.pdbx_seq_one_letter_code
_entity_poly.pdbx_strand_id
1 'polypeptide(L)' 'MKLLKEFEDVMPDELPQKLLLMRIVDHEIELVPGTKPLAKELYRMSQPELVELRKQLKDMSESGIIKPAK' A
#
# COMPACT_ATOMS: atom_id res chain seq x y z
N MET A 1 -5.54 30.06 12.34
CA MET A 1 -5.50 28.64 11.96
C MET A 1 -6.76 27.90 12.45
N LYS A 2 -7.95 28.27 11.95
CA LYS A 2 -9.19 27.51 12.20
C LYS A 2 -9.37 26.39 11.16
N LEU A 3 -9.07 26.69 9.91
CA LEU A 3 -9.22 25.77 8.77
C LEU A 3 -8.40 24.46 8.93
N LEU A 4 -7.12 24.55 9.31
CA LEU A 4 -6.30 23.34 9.47
C LEU A 4 -6.78 22.43 10.61
N LYS A 5 -7.36 23.00 11.68
CA LYS A 5 -7.96 22.22 12.78
C LYS A 5 -9.31 21.61 12.40
N GLU A 6 -9.99 22.21 11.43
CA GLU A 6 -11.30 21.75 10.95
C GLU A 6 -11.17 20.56 9.98
N PHE A 7 -10.02 20.44 9.30
CA PHE A 7 -9.72 19.39 8.32
C PHE A 7 -8.51 18.52 8.72
N GLU A 8 -8.20 18.46 10.02
CA GLU A 8 -7.09 17.67 10.56
C GLU A 8 -7.26 16.17 10.26
N ASP A 9 -8.50 15.71 10.14
CA ASP A 9 -8.90 14.36 9.76
C ASP A 9 -8.69 14.04 8.27
N VAL A 10 -8.75 15.05 7.39
CA VAL A 10 -8.57 14.90 5.94
C VAL A 10 -7.08 14.90 5.57
N MET A 11 -6.24 15.59 6.34
CA MET A 11 -4.83 15.78 6.03
C MET A 11 -3.93 15.46 7.23
N PRO A 12 -3.97 14.22 7.74
CA PRO A 12 -3.15 13.82 8.88
C PRO A 12 -1.66 13.79 8.51
N ASP A 13 -0.80 14.04 9.49
CA ASP A 13 0.67 14.01 9.32
C ASP A 13 1.17 12.62 8.89
N GLU A 14 0.46 11.55 9.29
CA GLU A 14 0.71 10.18 8.90
C GLU A 14 -0.55 9.53 8.32
N LEU A 15 -0.38 8.68 7.30
CA LEU A 15 -1.50 7.96 6.70
C LEU A 15 -2.15 7.01 7.73
N PRO A 16 -3.49 6.87 7.73
CA PRO A 16 -4.15 5.88 8.57
C PRO A 16 -3.59 4.49 8.28
N GLN A 17 -3.08 3.82 9.32
CA GLN A 17 -2.50 2.49 9.18
C GLN A 17 -3.55 1.45 8.76
N LYS A 18 -4.82 1.67 9.04
CA LYS A 18 -5.88 0.74 8.61
C LYS A 18 -6.29 1.03 7.16
N LEU A 19 -6.32 -0.01 6.34
CA LEU A 19 -7.14 0.00 5.12
C LEU A 19 -8.56 0.41 5.52
N LEU A 20 -9.06 1.51 4.94
CA LEU A 20 -10.42 1.97 5.18
C LEU A 20 -11.37 0.82 4.86
N LEU A 21 -12.02 0.30 5.91
CA LEU A 21 -12.63 -1.03 5.93
C LEU A 21 -13.81 -1.21 4.97
N MET A 22 -14.27 -0.14 4.32
CA MET A 22 -15.28 -0.19 3.26
C MET A 22 -15.05 0.97 2.31
N ARG A 23 -14.51 0.70 1.11
CA ARG A 23 -14.74 1.58 -0.03
C ARG A 23 -16.09 1.18 -0.61
N ILE A 24 -16.91 2.16 -0.99
CA ILE A 24 -18.21 1.91 -1.66
C ILE A 24 -17.99 1.19 -2.99
N VAL A 25 -16.80 1.35 -3.57
CA VAL A 25 -16.38 0.76 -4.84
C VAL A 25 -15.01 0.12 -4.64
N ASP A 26 -14.91 -1.17 -4.95
CA ASP A 26 -13.63 -1.84 -5.05
C ASP A 26 -12.92 -1.44 -6.34
N HIS A 27 -11.59 -1.35 -6.29
CA HIS A 27 -10.80 -1.08 -7.49
C HIS A 27 -10.65 -2.37 -8.31
N GLU A 28 -11.23 -2.39 -9.50
CA GLU A 28 -11.05 -3.46 -10.47
C GLU A 28 -9.96 -3.09 -11.47
N ILE A 29 -9.07 -4.06 -11.76
CA ILE A 29 -8.03 -3.91 -12.79
C ILE A 29 -8.53 -4.64 -14.05
N GLU A 30 -9.07 -3.87 -15.00
CA GLU A 30 -9.50 -4.41 -16.29
C GLU A 30 -8.29 -4.82 -17.14
N LEU A 31 -8.30 -6.06 -17.63
CA LEU A 31 -7.24 -6.59 -18.49
C LEU A 31 -7.72 -6.64 -19.95
N VAL A 32 -6.79 -6.35 -20.87
CA VAL A 32 -7.04 -6.58 -22.29
C VAL A 32 -7.21 -8.09 -22.53
N PRO A 33 -8.22 -8.54 -23.29
CA PRO A 33 -8.40 -9.96 -23.59
C PRO A 33 -7.15 -10.59 -24.18
N GLY A 34 -6.72 -11.73 -23.63
CA GLY A 34 -5.51 -12.44 -24.05
C GLY A 34 -4.22 -12.01 -23.35
N THR A 35 -4.25 -11.01 -22.46
CA THR A 35 -3.09 -10.66 -21.62
C THR A 35 -2.76 -11.80 -20.65
N LYS A 36 -1.48 -12.19 -20.63
CA LYS A 36 -0.95 -13.17 -19.67
C LYS A 36 -0.31 -12.43 -18.49
N PRO A 37 -0.44 -12.94 -17.25
CA PRO A 37 0.29 -12.40 -16.12
C PRO A 37 1.80 -12.42 -16.36
N LEU A 38 2.48 -11.36 -15.95
CA LEU A 38 3.93 -11.23 -16.08
C LEU A 38 4.61 -11.68 -14.79
N ALA A 39 5.32 -12.81 -14.83
CA ALA A 39 6.21 -13.23 -13.75
C ALA A 39 7.64 -12.75 -14.07
N LYS A 40 8.09 -11.71 -13.37
CA LYS A 40 9.47 -11.21 -13.46
C LYS A 40 10.22 -11.54 -12.17
N GLU A 41 11.52 -11.80 -12.31
CA GLU A 41 12.41 -11.93 -11.18
C GLU A 41 12.53 -10.60 -10.42
N LEU A 42 12.83 -10.69 -9.13
CA LEU A 42 13.10 -9.52 -8.31
C LEU A 42 14.37 -8.82 -8.77
N TYR A 43 14.36 -7.49 -8.79
CA TYR A 43 15.56 -6.71 -9.04
C TYR A 43 16.60 -6.97 -7.95
N ARG A 44 17.88 -6.94 -8.34
CA ARG A 44 18.98 -7.03 -7.38
C ARG A 44 19.02 -5.77 -6.52
N MET A 45 19.04 -5.95 -5.22
CA MET A 45 19.14 -4.90 -4.21
C MET A 45 20.36 -5.13 -3.34
N SER A 46 20.98 -4.04 -2.90
CA SER A 46 22.05 -4.05 -1.91
C SER A 46 21.51 -4.40 -0.51
N GLN A 47 22.42 -4.71 0.41
CA GLN A 47 22.05 -5.01 1.81
C GLN A 47 21.23 -3.91 2.50
N PRO A 48 21.58 -2.61 2.44
CA PRO A 48 20.78 -1.57 3.09
C PRO A 48 19.38 -1.43 2.48
N GLU A 49 19.24 -1.56 1.16
CA GLU A 49 17.94 -1.54 0.49
C GLU A 49 17.05 -2.71 0.94
N LEU A 50 17.61 -3.90 1.09
CA LEU A 50 16.87 -5.06 1.59
C LEU A 50 16.41 -4.90 3.04
N VAL A 51 17.20 -4.24 3.89
CA VAL A 51 16.81 -3.95 5.28
C VAL A 51 15.63 -3.00 5.31
N GLU A 52 15.70 -1.91 4.54
CA GLU A 52 14.61 -0.92 4.48
C GLU A 52 13.35 -1.52 3.86
N LEU A 53 13.48 -2.30 2.77
CA LEU A 53 12.33 -2.98 2.16
C LEU A 53 11.63 -3.90 3.16
N ARG A 54 12.38 -4.69 3.94
CA ARG A 54 11.80 -5.57 4.96
C ARG A 54 11.06 -4.80 6.06
N LYS A 55 11.60 -3.66 6.48
CA LYS A 55 10.96 -2.78 7.45
C LYS A 55 9.61 -2.28 6.92
N GLN A 56 9.59 -1.73 5.71
CA GLN A 56 8.36 -1.22 5.08
C GLN A 56 7.31 -2.32 4.87
N LEU A 57 7.74 -3.51 4.41
CA LEU A 57 6.83 -4.65 4.26
C LEU A 57 6.22 -5.09 5.60
N LYS A 58 7.00 -5.07 6.68
CA LYS A 58 6.51 -5.39 8.03
C LYS A 58 5.45 -4.38 8.46
N ASP A 59 5.76 -3.09 8.37
CA ASP A 59 4.85 -2.01 8.76
C ASP A 59 3.54 -2.09 7.95
N MET A 60 3.63 -2.29 6.62
CA MET A 60 2.45 -2.46 5.76
C MET A 60 1.65 -3.73 6.06
N SER A 61 2.32 -4.83 6.45
CA SER A 61 1.64 -6.07 6.82
C SER A 61 0.92 -5.96 8.17
N GLU A 62 1.50 -5.27 9.15
CA GLU A 62 0.90 -5.03 10.47
C GLU A 62 -0.29 -4.07 10.37
N SER A 63 -0.18 -3.07 9.50
CA SER A 63 -1.26 -2.13 9.14
C SER A 63 -2.43 -2.81 8.41
N GLY A 64 -2.16 -3.97 7.79
CA GLY A 64 -3.13 -4.75 7.03
C GLY A 64 -3.34 -4.25 5.60
N ILE A 65 -2.59 -3.23 5.15
CA ILE A 65 -2.57 -2.71 3.77
C ILE A 65 -2.19 -3.80 2.77
N ILE A 66 -1.22 -4.65 3.13
CA ILE A 66 -0.82 -5.80 2.32
C ILE A 66 -1.09 -7.11 3.06
N LYS A 67 -1.34 -8.17 2.28
CA LYS A 67 -1.49 -9.54 2.79
C LYS A 67 -0.77 -10.48 1.83
N PRO A 68 -0.17 -11.58 2.33
CA PRO A 68 0.37 -12.61 1.45
C PRO A 68 -0.70 -13.13 0.50
N ALA A 69 -0.38 -13.16 -0.80
CA ALA A 69 -1.21 -13.81 -1.80
C ALA A 69 -1.12 -15.34 -1.61
N LYS A 70 -2.24 -16.04 -1.83
CA LYS A 70 -2.30 -17.50 -1.83
C LYS A 70 -1.93 -18.08 -3.19
#